data_AF-A0AAP9J785-F1
#
_entry.id   AF-A0AAP9J785-F1
#
_cell.length_a   1.000
_cell.length_b   1.000
_cell.length_c   1.000
_cell.angle_alpha   90.00
_cell.angle_beta   90.00
_cell.angle_gamma   90.00
#
_symmetry.space_group_name_H-M   'P 1'
#
loop_
_entity.id
_entity.type
_entity.pdbx_description
1 polymer ?
#
loop_
_entity_poly.entity_id
_entity_poly.type
_entity_poly.pdbx_seq_one_letter_code
_entity_poly.pdbx_strand_id
1 'polypeptide(L)'
;MPILSNFVVKHIRPFGEAGYDAFGNAQTIEFLSSLGLSTGDITNIFAAWRLAALADPVGESNLLVAAANALAQARWENLYETQMSTVLFLDDVQLESLSHIEPGPNRNFSWRSPTPIAAAVTIHNGSNRHHIIWEATGFSGGTDENGWISHFSDLLPTER
;
A
#
# COMPACT_ATOMS: atom_id res chain seq x y z
N MET A 1 14.06 -5.90 -6.80
CA MET A 1 12.59 -5.97 -6.70
C MET A 1 12.02 -5.07 -7.80
N PRO A 2 11.10 -5.54 -8.66
CA PRO A 2 10.55 -4.76 -9.78
C PRO A 2 9.52 -3.69 -9.34
N ILE A 3 9.55 -3.29 -8.07
CA ILE A 3 8.59 -2.37 -7.45
C ILE A 3 9.40 -1.31 -6.72
N LEU A 4 9.10 -0.04 -6.95
CA LEU A 4 9.77 1.04 -6.23
C LEU A 4 9.35 1.05 -4.76
N SER A 5 10.30 1.33 -3.86
CA SER A 5 10.02 1.50 -2.42
C SER A 5 8.99 2.58 -2.16
N ASN A 6 8.99 3.65 -2.98
CA ASN A 6 8.00 4.70 -2.87
C ASN A 6 6.58 4.21 -3.23
N PHE A 7 6.42 3.33 -4.22
CA PHE A 7 5.14 2.72 -4.57
C PHE A 7 4.63 1.85 -3.42
N VAL A 8 5.49 0.97 -2.91
CA VAL A 8 5.20 0.09 -1.77
C VAL A 8 4.70 0.92 -0.59
N VAL A 9 5.43 1.96 -0.22
CA VAL A 9 5.12 2.79 0.94
C VAL A 9 3.90 3.69 0.72
N LYS A 10 3.60 4.09 -0.52
CA LYS A 10 2.41 4.89 -0.87
C LYS A 10 1.12 4.07 -0.87
N HIS A 11 1.18 2.85 -1.39
CA HIS A 11 0.00 2.11 -1.83
C HIS A 11 -0.17 0.74 -1.19
N ILE A 12 0.76 0.26 -0.37
CA ILE A 12 0.67 -1.07 0.23
C ILE A 12 0.84 -1.01 1.75
N ARG A 13 -0.01 -1.76 2.45
CA ARG A 13 0.10 -2.04 3.88
C ARG A 13 0.04 -3.55 4.10
N PRO A 14 0.70 -4.06 5.14
CA PRO A 14 0.65 -5.48 5.45
C PRO A 14 -0.76 -5.90 5.90
N PHE A 15 -1.13 -7.11 5.51
CA PHE A 15 -2.28 -7.84 6.03
C PHE A 15 -1.86 -9.21 6.53
N GLY A 16 -2.41 -9.65 7.65
CA GLY A 16 -1.97 -10.86 8.34
C GLY A 16 -0.58 -10.73 8.97
N GLU A 17 -0.20 -11.74 9.75
CA GLU A 17 1.09 -11.79 10.42
C GLU A 17 2.25 -11.92 9.42
N ALA A 18 2.13 -12.82 8.45
CA ALA A 18 3.15 -13.02 7.42
C ALA A 18 3.37 -11.76 6.56
N GLY A 19 2.30 -11.06 6.19
CA GLY A 19 2.40 -9.79 5.47
C GLY A 19 3.13 -8.71 6.28
N TYR A 20 2.89 -8.66 7.61
CA TYR A 20 3.59 -7.72 8.49
C TYR A 20 5.09 -8.00 8.56
N ASP A 21 5.48 -9.26 8.72
CA ASP A 21 6.90 -9.65 8.78
C ASP A 21 7.63 -9.33 7.46
N ALA A 22 6.93 -9.42 6.32
CA ALA A 22 7.48 -9.04 5.02
C ALA A 22 7.73 -7.52 4.90
N PHE A 23 6.86 -6.68 5.48
CA PHE A 23 6.96 -5.20 5.43
C PHE A 23 7.85 -4.61 6.51
N GLY A 24 7.92 -5.28 7.66
CA GLY A 24 8.62 -4.88 8.87
C GLY A 24 10.16 -4.91 8.77
N ASN A 25 10.73 -4.74 7.58
CA ASN A 25 12.13 -5.00 7.30
C ASN A 25 13.01 -3.73 7.26
N ALA A 26 14.33 -3.93 7.25
CA ALA A 26 15.32 -2.84 7.28
C ALA A 26 15.19 -1.87 6.08
N GLN A 27 14.83 -2.36 4.89
CA GLN A 27 14.70 -1.52 3.69
C GLN A 27 13.55 -0.52 3.83
N THR A 28 12.42 -0.95 4.39
CA THR A 28 11.29 -0.05 4.68
C THR A 28 11.70 1.03 5.70
N ILE A 29 12.43 0.64 6.75
CA ILE A 29 12.91 1.57 7.78
C ILE A 29 13.88 2.60 7.19
N GLU A 30 14.83 2.16 6.36
CA GLU A 30 15.78 3.03 5.67
C GLU A 30 15.06 4.02 4.74
N PHE A 31 14.07 3.54 3.98
CA PHE A 31 13.27 4.40 3.11
C PHE A 31 12.50 5.45 3.92
N LEU A 32 11.80 5.06 4.98
CA LEU A 32 11.08 6.03 5.83
C LEU A 32 12.02 7.03 6.51
N SER A 33 13.20 6.58 6.93
CA SER A 33 14.24 7.46 7.48
C SER A 33 14.72 8.48 6.44
N SER A 34 14.85 8.07 5.17
CA SER A 34 15.22 8.97 4.06
C SER A 34 14.17 10.06 3.78
N LEU A 35 12.91 9.85 4.19
CA LEU A 35 11.85 10.86 4.16
C LEU A 35 11.90 11.83 5.36
N GLY A 36 12.95 11.76 6.18
CA GLY A 36 13.13 12.59 7.36
C GLY A 36 12.13 12.28 8.49
N LEU A 37 11.64 11.04 8.59
CA LEU A 37 10.83 10.61 9.73
C LEU A 37 11.74 10.26 10.91
N SER A 38 11.32 10.64 12.11
CA SER A 38 12.05 10.27 13.33
C SER A 38 11.86 8.78 13.60
N THR A 39 12.77 8.17 14.38
CA THR A 39 12.61 6.79 14.85
C THR A 39 11.29 6.59 15.60
N GLY A 40 10.82 7.61 16.33
CA GLY A 40 9.52 7.58 17.00
C GLY A 40 8.34 7.52 16.02
N ASP A 41 8.36 8.32 14.96
CA ASP A 41 7.32 8.31 13.92
C ASP A 41 7.31 6.97 13.18
N ILE A 42 8.48 6.44 12.83
CA ILE A 42 8.61 5.14 12.16
C ILE A 42 8.05 4.02 13.06
N THR A 43 8.38 4.04 14.36
CA THR A 43 7.84 3.08 15.33
C THR A 43 6.32 3.17 15.41
N ASN A 44 5.75 4.38 15.45
CA ASN A 44 4.31 4.58 15.48
C ASN A 44 3.62 4.09 14.20
N ILE A 45 4.24 4.32 13.04
CA ILE A 45 3.76 3.83 11.74
C ILE A 45 3.71 2.30 11.75
N PHE A 46 4.79 1.64 12.17
CA PHE A 46 4.87 0.18 12.21
C PHE A 46 3.89 -0.41 13.23
N ALA A 47 3.72 0.22 14.39
CA ALA A 47 2.72 -0.19 15.37
C ALA A 47 1.29 -0.10 14.80
N ALA A 48 0.95 0.99 14.10
CA ALA A 48 -0.34 1.13 13.43
C ALA A 48 -0.54 0.06 12.34
N TRP A 49 0.50 -0.23 11.56
CA TRP A 49 0.45 -1.28 10.54
C TRP A 49 0.27 -2.66 11.15
N ARG A 50 0.92 -2.96 12.28
CA ARG A 50 0.75 -4.24 12.99
C ARG A 50 -0.69 -4.44 13.47
N LEU A 51 -1.27 -3.41 14.06
CA LEU A 51 -2.67 -3.45 14.52
C LEU A 51 -3.63 -3.69 13.35
N ALA A 52 -3.44 -2.97 12.24
CA ALA A 52 -4.25 -3.13 11.05
C ALA A 52 -4.07 -4.50 10.37
N ALA A 53 -2.85 -5.05 10.38
CA ALA A 53 -2.57 -6.36 9.80
C ALA A 53 -3.27 -7.50 10.54
N LEU A 54 -3.51 -7.34 11.85
CA LEU A 54 -4.20 -8.33 12.70
C LEU A 54 -5.71 -8.06 12.85
N ALA A 55 -6.21 -6.96 12.30
CA ALA A 55 -7.59 -6.53 12.45
C ALA A 55 -8.54 -7.40 11.62
N ASP A 56 -9.76 -7.62 12.13
CA ASP A 56 -10.88 -8.02 11.26
C ASP A 56 -11.20 -6.87 10.31
N PRO A 57 -11.02 -7.01 8.98
CA PRO A 57 -11.19 -5.91 8.04
C PRO A 57 -12.56 -5.23 8.17
N VAL A 58 -13.63 -6.02 8.35
CA VAL A 58 -15.00 -5.50 8.38
C VAL A 58 -15.36 -4.98 9.77
N GLY A 59 -15.03 -5.73 10.82
CA GLY A 59 -15.33 -5.39 12.21
C GLY A 59 -14.48 -4.25 12.79
N GLU A 60 -13.26 -4.05 12.28
CA GLU A 60 -12.25 -3.13 12.82
C GLU A 60 -11.67 -2.21 11.74
N SER A 61 -12.50 -1.83 10.76
CA SER A 61 -12.14 -0.96 9.64
C SER A 61 -11.47 0.37 10.02
N ASN A 62 -11.71 0.88 11.23
CA ASN A 62 -11.04 2.06 11.78
C ASN A 62 -9.52 1.88 11.91
N LEU A 63 -9.04 0.66 12.19
CA LEU A 63 -7.61 0.35 12.28
C LEU A 63 -6.96 0.40 10.89
N LEU A 64 -7.65 -0.10 9.86
CA LEU A 64 -7.20 0.00 8.48
C LEU A 64 -7.08 1.46 8.02
N VAL A 65 -8.09 2.28 8.32
CA VAL A 65 -8.07 3.71 7.98
C VAL A 65 -6.96 4.44 8.73
N ALA A 66 -6.70 4.11 9.99
CA ALA A 66 -5.60 4.67 10.75
C ALA A 66 -4.24 4.32 10.13
N ALA A 67 -4.02 3.04 9.77
CA ALA A 67 -2.78 2.60 9.12
C ALA A 67 -2.57 3.19 7.71
N ALA A 68 -3.65 3.39 6.95
CA ALA A 68 -3.60 4.09 5.66
C ALA A 68 -3.18 5.56 5.84
N ASN A 69 -3.72 6.25 6.86
CA ASN A 69 -3.43 7.66 7.11
C ASN A 69 -2.08 7.94 7.79
N ALA A 70 -1.56 7.01 8.60
CA ALA A 70 -0.41 7.23 9.50
C ALA A 70 0.79 7.89 8.82
N LEU A 71 1.15 7.43 7.61
CA LEU A 71 2.21 8.04 6.82
C LEU A 71 1.67 9.07 5.82
N ALA A 72 0.53 8.76 5.20
CA ALA A 72 0.06 9.51 4.05
C ALA A 72 -0.19 10.99 4.37
N GLN A 73 -0.83 11.27 5.50
CA GLN A 73 -1.10 12.66 5.90
C GLN A 73 0.19 13.39 6.32
N ALA A 74 1.14 12.71 6.95
CA ALA A 74 2.37 13.31 7.43
C ALA A 74 3.38 13.64 6.31
N ARG A 75 3.28 12.97 5.16
CA ARG A 75 4.22 13.09 4.04
C ARG A 75 3.50 13.22 2.70
N TRP A 76 2.29 13.80 2.69
CA TRP A 76 1.46 13.81 1.49
C TRP A 76 2.17 14.50 0.32
N GLU A 77 2.61 15.74 0.54
CA GLU A 77 3.30 16.58 -0.46
C GLU A 77 4.60 15.96 -0.99
N ASN A 78 5.22 15.06 -0.23
CA ASN A 78 6.47 14.40 -0.59
C ASN A 78 6.23 13.10 -1.39
N LEU A 79 5.06 12.48 -1.19
CA LEU A 79 4.78 11.13 -1.67
C LEU A 79 3.69 11.10 -2.74
N TYR A 80 2.75 12.03 -2.79
CA TYR A 80 1.58 11.93 -3.67
C TYR A 80 1.43 13.20 -4.50
N GLU A 81 1.18 13.01 -5.79
CA GLU A 81 0.91 14.10 -6.74
C GLU A 81 -0.59 14.35 -6.94
N THR A 82 -1.43 13.52 -6.31
CA THR A 82 -2.88 13.52 -6.43
C THR A 82 -3.54 13.92 -5.12
N GLN A 83 -4.83 14.28 -5.16
CA GLN A 83 -5.63 14.59 -3.97
C GLN A 83 -6.23 13.35 -3.29
N MET A 84 -6.02 12.17 -3.87
CA MET A 84 -6.53 10.89 -3.40
C MET A 84 -5.49 9.80 -3.62
N SER A 85 -5.35 8.89 -2.67
CA SER A 85 -4.50 7.72 -2.81
C SER A 85 -5.20 6.49 -2.25
N THR A 86 -5.13 5.39 -2.98
CA THR A 86 -5.62 4.09 -2.55
C THR A 86 -4.48 3.27 -1.96
N VAL A 87 -4.74 2.66 -0.80
CA VAL A 87 -3.85 1.79 -0.07
C VAL A 87 -4.45 0.39 -0.01
N LEU A 88 -3.73 -0.59 -0.54
CA LEU A 88 -4.09 -2.01 -0.54
C LEU A 88 -3.51 -2.69 0.71
N PHE A 89 -4.31 -3.52 1.38
CA PHE A 89 -3.89 -4.36 2.49
C PHE A 89 -3.59 -5.76 1.95
N LEU A 90 -2.30 -6.07 1.79
CA LEU A 90 -1.83 -7.27 1.09
C LEU A 90 -1.17 -8.27 2.04
N ASP A 91 -1.49 -9.55 1.85
CA ASP A 91 -0.82 -10.68 2.51
C ASP A 91 0.49 -11.09 1.79
N ASP A 92 1.22 -12.03 2.36
CA ASP A 92 2.48 -12.55 1.82
C ASP A 92 2.35 -13.16 0.41
N VAL A 93 1.28 -13.92 0.16
CA VAL A 93 1.02 -14.54 -1.16
C VAL A 93 0.78 -13.49 -2.24
N GLN A 94 0.00 -12.46 -1.91
CA GLN A 94 -0.29 -11.34 -2.81
C GLN A 94 0.97 -10.52 -3.09
N LEU A 95 1.81 -10.30 -2.07
CA LEU A 95 3.09 -9.60 -2.19
C LEU A 95 4.09 -10.38 -3.05
N GLU A 96 4.20 -11.69 -2.84
CA GLU A 96 5.02 -12.57 -3.67
C GLU A 96 4.57 -12.48 -5.13
N SER A 97 3.26 -12.65 -5.39
CA SER A 97 2.68 -12.52 -6.73
C SER A 97 3.01 -11.18 -7.38
N LEU A 98 2.87 -10.08 -6.64
CA LEU A 98 3.17 -8.74 -7.13
C LEU A 98 4.67 -8.57 -7.44
N SER A 99 5.55 -9.20 -6.67
CA SER A 99 7.00 -9.12 -6.85
C SER A 99 7.52 -9.80 -8.12
N HIS A 100 6.71 -10.65 -8.76
CA HIS A 100 7.06 -11.38 -9.98
C HIS A 100 6.61 -10.70 -11.27
N ILE A 101 5.92 -9.55 -11.20
CA ILE A 101 5.47 -8.89 -12.42
C ILE A 101 6.60 -8.10 -13.08
N GLU A 102 6.71 -8.23 -14.41
CA GLU A 102 7.70 -7.52 -15.22
C GLU A 102 7.04 -7.00 -16.51
N PRO A 103 6.16 -5.99 -16.42
CA PRO A 103 5.43 -5.48 -17.59
C PRO A 103 6.34 -4.75 -18.61
N GLY A 104 7.60 -4.47 -18.25
CA GLY A 104 8.57 -3.74 -19.07
C GLY A 104 8.55 -2.23 -18.82
N PRO A 105 9.49 -1.47 -19.43
CA PRO A 105 9.67 -0.04 -19.18
C PRO A 105 8.58 0.84 -19.82
N ASN A 106 8.15 1.87 -19.10
CA ASN A 106 7.14 2.86 -19.53
C ASN A 106 5.84 2.20 -20.02
N ARG A 107 5.34 1.20 -19.29
CA ARG A 107 4.13 0.46 -19.64
C ARG A 107 3.05 0.65 -18.59
N ASN A 108 1.82 0.74 -19.06
CA ASN A 108 0.66 0.48 -18.22
C ASN A 108 0.45 -1.02 -18.11
N PHE A 109 0.02 -1.47 -16.94
CA PHE A 109 -0.27 -2.87 -16.68
C PHE A 109 -1.45 -2.98 -15.71
N SER A 110 -1.99 -4.20 -15.63
CA SER A 110 -2.94 -4.58 -14.60
C SER A 110 -2.40 -5.81 -13.89
N TRP A 111 -2.42 -5.79 -12.57
CA TRP A 111 -2.13 -6.94 -11.73
C TRP A 111 -3.42 -7.42 -11.10
N ARG A 112 -3.71 -8.72 -11.28
CA ARG A 112 -4.80 -9.39 -10.58
C ARG A 112 -4.22 -10.18 -9.42
N SER A 113 -4.82 -9.96 -8.25
CA SER A 113 -4.42 -10.63 -7.02
C SER A 113 -4.78 -12.13 -7.09
N PRO A 114 -3.93 -13.04 -6.60
CA PRO A 114 -4.24 -14.48 -6.58
C PRO A 114 -5.41 -14.84 -5.65
N THR A 115 -5.67 -14.00 -4.65
CA THR A 115 -6.79 -14.07 -3.70
C THR A 115 -7.45 -12.70 -3.58
N PRO A 116 -8.72 -12.58 -3.18
CA PRO A 116 -9.33 -11.27 -2.95
C PRO A 116 -8.54 -10.44 -1.93
N ILE A 117 -8.29 -9.17 -2.25
CA ILE A 117 -7.60 -8.24 -1.36
C ILE A 117 -8.55 -7.89 -0.22
N ALA A 118 -8.10 -8.08 1.02
CA ALA A 118 -8.93 -7.91 2.20
C ALA A 118 -9.57 -6.52 2.24
N ALA A 119 -8.78 -5.47 2.00
CA ALA A 119 -9.27 -4.10 1.93
C ALA A 119 -8.43 -3.22 0.98
N ALA A 120 -9.11 -2.32 0.29
CA ALA A 120 -8.53 -1.20 -0.42
C ALA A 120 -9.10 0.11 0.16
N VAL A 121 -8.26 0.89 0.83
CA VAL A 121 -8.66 2.13 1.51
C VAL A 121 -8.19 3.33 0.72
N THR A 122 -9.12 4.10 0.17
CA THR A 122 -8.85 5.39 -0.46
C THR A 122 -8.95 6.50 0.57
N ILE A 123 -7.87 7.26 0.72
CA ILE A 123 -7.79 8.42 1.61
C ILE A 123 -7.69 9.71 0.79
N HIS A 124 -8.21 10.80 1.35
CA HIS A 124 -8.18 12.12 0.74
C HIS A 124 -7.16 13.03 1.43
N ASN A 125 -6.45 13.84 0.64
CA ASN A 125 -5.51 14.82 1.16
C ASN A 125 -6.20 15.82 2.11
N GLY A 126 -5.56 16.13 3.24
CA GLY A 126 -5.99 17.18 4.16
C GLY A 126 -7.34 16.94 4.84
N SER A 127 -7.87 15.71 4.82
CA SER A 127 -9.15 15.38 5.45
C SER A 127 -9.19 13.94 5.94
N ASN A 128 -10.13 13.63 6.84
CA ASN A 128 -10.41 12.27 7.29
C ASN A 128 -11.40 11.52 6.37
N ARG A 129 -11.75 12.10 5.21
CA ARG A 129 -12.63 11.44 4.25
C ARG A 129 -11.91 10.21 3.70
N HIS A 130 -12.62 9.10 3.67
CA HIS A 130 -12.11 7.84 3.14
C HIS A 130 -13.22 7.02 2.49
N HIS A 131 -12.81 6.07 1.66
CA HIS A 131 -13.66 5.04 1.09
C HIS A 131 -12.95 3.70 1.22
N ILE A 132 -13.69 2.64 1.53
CA ILE A 132 -13.14 1.29 1.62
C ILE A 132 -13.87 0.40 0.62
N ILE A 133 -13.09 -0.31 -0.18
CA ILE A 133 -13.55 -1.38 -1.06
C ILE A 133 -13.01 -2.69 -0.50
N TRP A 134 -13.93 -3.61 -0.22
CA TRP A 134 -13.61 -4.96 0.23
C TRP A 134 -13.44 -5.89 -0.96
N GLU A 135 -12.63 -6.93 -0.78
CA GLU A 135 -12.46 -8.03 -1.74
C GLU A 135 -12.04 -7.56 -3.15
N ALA A 136 -11.23 -6.50 -3.23
CA ALA A 136 -10.74 -6.00 -4.51
C ALA A 136 -9.92 -7.08 -5.25
N THR A 137 -10.01 -7.13 -6.57
CA THR A 137 -9.40 -8.20 -7.37
C THR A 137 -8.01 -7.85 -7.90
N GLY A 138 -7.52 -6.64 -7.61
CA GLY A 138 -6.23 -6.13 -8.07
C GLY A 138 -6.26 -4.65 -8.40
N PHE A 139 -5.28 -4.19 -9.16
CA PHE A 139 -5.19 -2.80 -9.60
C PHE A 139 -4.59 -2.67 -11.00
N SER A 140 -4.79 -1.51 -11.62
CA SER A 140 -4.04 -1.05 -12.79
C SER A 140 -3.08 0.05 -12.39
N GLY A 141 -1.91 0.07 -13.00
CA GLY A 141 -0.85 1.03 -12.74
C GLY A 141 0.12 1.13 -13.90
N GLY A 142 1.31 1.65 -13.64
CA GLY A 142 2.36 1.68 -14.65
C GLY A 142 3.76 1.68 -14.10
N THR A 143 4.71 1.59 -15.02
CA THR A 143 6.14 1.47 -14.74
C THR A 143 6.94 2.66 -15.22
N ASP A 144 8.10 2.87 -14.59
CA ASP A 144 9.09 3.86 -15.02
C ASP A 144 9.96 3.36 -16.20
N GLU A 145 10.97 4.14 -16.56
CA GLU A 145 11.91 3.83 -17.64
C GLU A 145 12.76 2.57 -17.42
N ASN A 146 12.87 2.11 -16.17
CA ASN A 146 13.58 0.88 -15.80
C ASN A 146 12.64 -0.32 -15.70
N GLY A 147 11.33 -0.12 -15.92
CA GLY A 147 10.32 -1.17 -15.80
C GLY A 147 9.88 -1.42 -14.36
N TRP A 148 10.17 -0.53 -13.43
CA TRP A 148 9.74 -0.66 -12.04
C TRP A 148 8.35 -0.08 -11.84
N ILE A 149 7.49 -0.78 -11.10
CA ILE A 149 6.15 -0.28 -10.75
C ILE A 149 6.30 1.03 -9.97
N SER A 150 5.67 2.08 -10.49
CA SER A 150 5.88 3.45 -10.02
C SER A 150 4.61 4.16 -9.58
N HIS A 151 3.45 3.80 -10.13
CA HIS A 151 2.19 4.46 -9.78
C HIS A 151 0.98 3.52 -9.83
N PHE A 152 0.00 3.84 -9.00
CA PHE A 152 -1.33 3.26 -8.98
C PHE A 152 -2.28 4.14 -9.80
N SER A 153 -3.08 3.54 -10.68
CA SER A 153 -4.08 4.26 -11.48
C SER A 153 -5.51 3.99 -11.02
N ASP A 154 -5.90 2.72 -10.89
CA ASP A 154 -7.28 2.35 -10.56
C ASP A 154 -7.38 0.96 -9.91
N LEU A 155 -8.44 0.72 -9.14
CA LEU A 155 -8.80 -0.62 -8.69
C LEU A 155 -9.42 -1.41 -9.83
N LEU A 156 -9.12 -2.70 -9.90
CA LEU A 156 -9.82 -3.57 -10.84
C LEU A 156 -11.23 -3.89 -10.32
N PRO A 157 -12.22 -4.00 -11.20
CA PRO A 157 -13.58 -4.36 -10.80
C PRO A 157 -13.60 -5.77 -10.18
N THR A 158 -14.38 -5.92 -9.11
CA THR A 158 -14.82 -7.24 -8.65
C THR A 158 -15.72 -7.84 -9.72
N GLU A 159 -15.29 -8.95 -10.31
CA GLU A 159 -16.13 -9.67 -11.28
C GLU A 159 -17.41 -10.10 -10.55
N ARG A 160 -18.56 -9.64 -11.06
CA ARG A 160 -19.89 -9.96 -10.54
C ARG A 160 -20.41 -11.26 -11.14
#